data_AF-A0A523GRF6-F1
#
_entry.id   AF-A0A523GRF6-F1
#
_cell.length_a   1.000
_cell.length_b   1.000
_cell.length_c   1.000
_cell.angle_alpha   90.00
_cell.angle_beta   90.00
_cell.angle_gamma   90.00
#
_symmetry.space_group_name_H-M   'P 1'
#
loop_
_entity.id
_entity.type
_entity.pdbx_description
1 polymer ?
#
loop_
_entity_poly.entity_id
_entity_poly.type
_entity_poly.pdbx_seq_one_letter_code
_entity_poly.pdbx_strand_id
1 'polypeptide(L)' 'MTVIRHLTILGSTGSVGVSTLDVVARHPDRFHVTALTANNNIDRMLEQCCRFNPRYAVMLDTAGAEELKKKICATE' A
#
# COMPACT_ATOMS: atom_id res chain seq x y z
N MET A 1 -17.66 11.76 17.20
CA MET A 1 -17.42 10.69 16.22
C MET A 1 -16.25 11.13 15.35
N THR A 2 -15.06 10.58 15.56
CA THR A 2 -13.91 10.86 14.70
C THR A 2 -14.12 10.05 13.42
N VAL A 3 -14.27 10.72 12.28
CA VAL A 3 -14.48 10.06 10.99
C VAL A 3 -13.12 9.60 10.47
N ILE A 4 -12.98 8.29 10.24
CA ILE A 4 -11.77 7.71 9.64
C ILE A 4 -11.67 8.21 8.19
N ARG A 5 -10.50 8.73 7.81
CA ARG A 5 -10.24 9.22 6.46
C ARG A 5 -9.63 8.12 5.60
N HIS A 6 -10.30 7.82 4.50
CA HIS A 6 -9.82 6.88 3.50
C HIS A 6 -8.83 7.58 2.56
N LEU A 7 -7.66 7.00 2.40
CA LEU A 7 -6.58 7.54 1.58
C LEU A 7 -6.21 6.59 0.45
N THR A 8 -5.94 7.17 -0.71
CA THR A 8 -5.36 6.50 -1.87
C THR A 8 -4.00 7.10 -2.14
N ILE A 9 -2.95 6.29 -2.12
CA ILE A 9 -1.58 6.74 -2.31
C ILE A 9 -1.10 6.32 -3.69
N LEU A 10 -0.92 7.30 -4.57
CA LEU A 10 -0.36 7.10 -5.90
C LEU A 10 1.17 7.24 -5.82
N GLY A 11 1.90 6.13 -5.90
CA GLY A 11 3.35 6.11 -5.70
C GLY A 11 3.78 5.91 -4.24
N SER A 12 3.26 4.87 -3.60
CA SER A 12 3.52 4.52 -2.19
C SER A 12 4.98 4.17 -1.89
N THR A 13 5.73 3.76 -2.91
CA THR A 13 7.15 3.40 -2.81
C THR A 13 8.10 4.58 -3.02
N GLY A 14 7.59 5.74 -3.42
CA GLY A 14 8.35 6.98 -3.50
C GLY A 14 8.57 7.61 -2.11
N SER A 15 9.46 8.61 -2.04
CA SER A 15 9.77 9.30 -0.77
C SER A 15 8.53 9.87 -0.09
N VAL A 16 7.66 10.57 -0.84
CA VAL A 16 6.40 11.12 -0.32
C VAL A 16 5.44 10.02 0.13
N GLY A 17 5.31 8.94 -0.65
CA GLY A 17 4.44 7.81 -0.32
C GLY A 17 4.87 7.11 0.97
N VAL A 18 6.17 6.86 1.15
CA VAL A 18 6.74 6.25 2.35
C VAL A 18 6.54 7.14 3.57
N SER A 19 6.82 8.45 3.47
CA SER A 19 6.57 9.38 4.57
C SER A 19 5.09 9.49 4.92
N THR A 20 4.20 9.47 3.92
CA THR A 20 2.75 9.47 4.13
C THR A 20 2.31 8.21 4.87
N LEU A 21 2.82 7.04 4.47
CA LEU A 21 2.53 5.78 5.15
C LEU A 21 3.04 5.73 6.59
N ASP A 22 4.18 6.38 6.87
CA ASP A 22 4.69 6.50 8.23
C ASP A 22 3.72 7.30 9.12
N VAL A 23 3.17 8.41 8.61
CA VAL A 23 2.14 9.19 9.34
C VAL A 23 0.86 8.38 9.54
N VAL A 24 0.42 7.63 8.53
CA VAL A 24 -0.76 6.76 8.63
C VAL A 24 -0.54 5.67 9.68
N ALA A 25 0.65 5.07 9.73
CA ALA A 25 0.99 4.05 10.72
C ALA A 25 1.00 4.59 12.16
N ARG A 26 1.33 5.87 12.36
CA ARG A 26 1.29 6.54 13.68
C ARG A 26 -0.13 6.93 14.12
N HIS A 27 -1.08 6.98 13.19
CA HIS A 27 -2.45 7.42 13.43
C HIS A 27 -3.50 6.47 12.79
N PRO A 28 -3.51 5.18 13.17
CA PRO A 28 -4.42 4.18 12.59
C PRO A 28 -5.91 4.46 12.94
N ASP A 29 -6.17 5.24 13.98
CA ASP A 29 -7.52 5.66 14.41
C ASP A 29 -8.10 6.78 13.54
N ARG A 30 -7.28 7.43 12.70
CA ARG A 30 -7.67 8.58 11.88
C ARG A 30 -7.59 8.30 10.38
N PHE A 31 -6.73 7.37 9.96
CA PHE A 31 -6.44 7.13 8.56
C PHE A 31 -6.52 5.65 8.22
N HIS A 32 -7.13 5.35 7.08
CA HIS A 32 -7.18 4.02 6.52
C HIS A 32 -6.74 4.05 5.05
N VAL A 33 -5.80 3.19 4.69
CA VAL A 33 -5.29 3.11 3.32
C VAL A 33 -6.21 2.21 2.52
N THR A 34 -6.92 2.78 1.56
CA THR A 34 -7.83 2.01 0.70
C THR A 34 -7.13 1.51 -0.56
N ALA A 35 -6.21 2.29 -1.12
CA ALA A 35 -5.48 1.90 -2.32
C ALA A 35 -4.02 2.35 -2.25
N LEU A 36 -3.12 1.47 -2.66
CA LEU A 36 -1.71 1.74 -2.87
C LEU A 36 -1.36 1.54 -4.34
N THR A 37 -0.48 2.39 -4.87
CA THR A 37 0.11 2.16 -6.19
C THR A 37 1.62 2.28 -6.17
N ALA A 38 2.31 1.44 -6.93
CA ALA A 38 3.76 1.47 -7.06
C ALA A 38 4.20 1.21 -8.50
N ASN A 39 5.41 1.66 -8.86
CA ASN A 39 5.94 1.47 -10.20
C ASN A 39 6.60 0.08 -10.36
N ASN A 40 7.79 -0.09 -9.77
CA ASN A 40 8.67 -1.24 -9.98
C ASN A 40 9.16 -1.90 -8.68
N ASN A 41 8.87 -1.33 -7.51
CA ASN A 41 9.37 -1.85 -6.24
C ASN A 41 8.37 -2.81 -5.58
N ILE A 42 8.39 -4.07 -6.03
CA ILE A 42 7.45 -5.12 -5.62
C ILE A 42 7.62 -5.50 -4.16
N ASP A 43 8.86 -5.66 -3.67
CA ASP A 43 9.11 -6.11 -2.30
C ASP A 43 8.61 -5.08 -1.28
N ARG A 44 8.86 -3.78 -1.51
CA ARG A 44 8.26 -2.73 -0.68
C ARG A 44 6.75 -2.69 -0.77
N MET A 45 6.20 -2.91 -1.97
CA MET A 45 4.75 -2.94 -2.15
C MET A 45 4.12 -4.10 -1.35
N LEU A 46 4.77 -5.27 -1.34
CA LEU A 46 4.34 -6.42 -0.55
C LEU A 46 4.35 -6.10 0.95
N GLU A 47 5.46 -5.57 1.48
CA GLU A 47 5.55 -5.16 2.89
C GLU A 47 4.45 -4.17 3.27
N GLN A 48 4.18 -3.18 2.41
CA GLN A 48 3.11 -2.20 2.62
C GLN A 48 1.73 -2.85 2.56
N CYS A 49 1.50 -3.79 1.64
CA CYS A 49 0.24 -4.52 1.55
C CYS A 49 -0.01 -5.36 2.81
N CYS A 50 1.00 -6.10 3.28
CA CYS A 50 0.89 -6.90 4.50
C CYS A 50 0.66 -6.03 5.74
N ARG A 51 1.28 -4.85 5.80
CA ARG A 51 1.18 -3.95 6.96
C ARG A 51 -0.14 -3.19 7.03
N PHE A 52 -0.63 -2.69 5.89
CA PHE A 52 -1.79 -1.80 5.84
C PHE A 52 -3.07 -2.48 5.34
N ASN A 53 -2.95 -3.69 4.80
CA ASN A 53 -4.03 -4.49 4.20
C ASN A 53 -4.99 -3.66 3.31
N PRO A 54 -4.45 -2.95 2.30
CA PRO A 54 -5.27 -2.09 1.45
C PRO A 54 -6.23 -2.93 0.62
N ARG A 55 -7.41 -2.36 0.34
CA ARG A 55 -8.39 -3.01 -0.54
C ARG A 55 -7.90 -3.16 -1.97
N TYR A 56 -7.03 -2.24 -2.43
CA TYR A 56 -6.47 -2.26 -3.78
C TYR A 56 -4.95 -2.06 -3.75
N ALA A 57 -4.24 -2.90 -4.49
CA ALA A 57 -2.82 -2.77 -4.78
C ALA A 57 -2.63 -2.73 -6.29
N VAL A 58 -2.11 -1.62 -6.81
CA VAL A 58 -1.92 -1.42 -8.26
C VAL A 58 -0.44 -1.28 -8.55
N MET A 59 0.05 -2.06 -9.51
CA MET A 59 1.41 -1.92 -10.04
C MET A 59 1.33 -1.32 -11.44
N LEU A 60 2.27 -0.43 -11.77
CA LEU A 60 2.35 0.17 -13.11
C LEU A 60 2.83 -0.84 -14.15
N ASP A 61 3.73 -1.74 -13.74
CA ASP A 61 4.23 -2.84 -14.57
C ASP A 61 3.37 -4.11 -14.40
N THR A 62 2.96 -4.70 -15.53
CA THR A 62 2.11 -5.90 -15.55
C THR A 62 2.81 -7.12 -14.96
N ALA A 63 4.12 -7.30 -15.19
CA ALA A 63 4.86 -8.42 -14.64
C ALA A 63 5.01 -8.27 -13.11
N GLY A 64 5.25 -7.06 -12.63
CA GLY A 64 5.27 -6.74 -11.21
C GLY A 64 3.91 -6.92 -10.52
N ALA A 65 2.81 -6.64 -11.21
CA ALA A 65 1.46 -6.92 -10.71
C ALA A 65 1.23 -8.42 -10.48
N GLU A 66 1.61 -9.26 -11.45
CA GLU A 66 1.48 -10.71 -11.37
C GLU A 66 2.40 -11.30 -10.30
N GLU A 67 3.63 -10.80 -10.17
CA GLU A 67 4.56 -11.22 -9.12
C GLU A 67 4.02 -10.85 -7.73
N LEU A 68 3.54 -9.62 -7.55
CA LEU A 68 2.92 -9.18 -6.30
C LEU A 68 1.72 -10.05 -5.93
N LYS A 69 0.86 -10.35 -6.89
CA LYS A 69 -0.30 -11.23 -6.70
C LYS A 69 0.10 -12.63 -6.23
N LYS A 70 1.16 -13.20 -6.81
CA LYS A 70 1.71 -14.50 -6.38
C LYS A 70 2.27 -14.43 -4.96
N LYS A 71 3.01 -13.38 -4.62
CA LYS A 71 3.62 -13.21 -3.28
C LYS A 71 2.55 -13.01 -2.19
N ILE A 72 1.49 -12.25 -2.47
CA ILE A 72 0.37 -12.05 -1.53
C ILE A 72 -0.37 -13.37 -1.28
N CYS A 73 -0.72 -14.11 -2.34
CA CYS A 73 -1.42 -15.40 -2.25
C CYS A 73 -0.57 -16.49 -1.57
N ALA A 74 0.76 -16.43 -1.69
CA ALA A 74 1.67 -17.37 -1.02
C ALA A 74 1.82 -17.13 0.49
N THR A 75 1.27 -16.03 1.02
CA THR A 75 1.36 -15.66 2.45
C THR A 75 0.06 -16.02 3.21
N GLU A 76 -0.89 -16.71 2.57
CA GLU A 76 -2.13 -17.24 3.18
C GLU A 76 -2.00 -18.69 3.67
#